data_AF-A0A0E9Y1L5-F1
#
_entry.id   AF-A0A0E9Y1L5-F1
#
_cell.length_a   1.000
_cell.length_b   1.000
_cell.length_c   1.000
_cell.angle_alpha   90.00
_cell.angle_beta   90.00
_cell.angle_gamma   90.00
#
_symmetry.space_group_name_H-M   'P 1'
#
loop_
_entity.id
_entity.type
_entity.pdbx_description
1 polymer ?
#
loop_
_entity_poly.entity_id
_entity_poly.type
_entity_poly.pdbx_seq_one_letter_code
_entity_poly.pdbx_strand_id
1 'polypeptide(L)'
;AMAYTGARGETQRDLHETLGYTSAGLTSDHVPRAHAQHTHLLRAPSTSTIRVANAAVVKDGYSVLSEYLELLRGCFEAEINTAALSDQQSLNAINDWVKNKTEGKIEKLLNGP
;
A
#
# COMPACT_ATOMS: atom_id res chain seq x y z
N ALA A 1 -3.92 0.41 -6.43
CA ALA A 1 -2.66 0.82 -7.10
C ALA A 1 -1.48 -0.12 -6.79
N MET A 2 -1.06 -0.31 -5.52
CA MET A 2 0.07 -1.21 -5.20
C MET A 2 -0.14 -2.66 -5.73
N ALA A 3 -1.28 -3.29 -5.45
CA ALA A 3 -1.59 -4.61 -6.02
C ALA A 3 -1.67 -4.61 -7.56
N TYR A 4 -2.15 -3.52 -8.16
CA TYR A 4 -2.26 -3.34 -9.61
C TYR A 4 -0.89 -3.32 -10.29
N THR A 5 0.11 -2.65 -9.71
CA THR A 5 1.45 -2.55 -10.31
C THR A 5 2.20 -3.89 -10.30
N GLY A 6 1.86 -4.78 -9.36
CA GLY A 6 2.36 -6.16 -9.29
C GLY A 6 1.57 -7.17 -10.14
N ALA A 7 0.34 -6.84 -10.57
CA ALA A 7 -0.52 -7.74 -11.33
C ALA A 7 -0.19 -7.74 -12.84
N ARG A 8 -0.54 -8.83 -13.54
CA ARG A 8 -0.46 -8.96 -15.01
C ARG A 8 -1.69 -9.68 -15.55
N GLY A 9 -1.88 -9.62 -16.87
CA GLY A 9 -2.98 -10.32 -17.56
C GLY A 9 -4.36 -9.87 -17.09
N GLU A 10 -5.27 -10.81 -16.90
CA GLU A 10 -6.66 -10.54 -16.51
C GLU A 10 -6.76 -9.80 -15.18
N THR A 11 -5.98 -10.21 -14.17
CA THR A 11 -5.96 -9.53 -12.86
C THR A 11 -5.58 -8.05 -12.97
N GLN A 12 -4.63 -7.71 -13.86
CA GLN A 12 -4.26 -6.31 -14.08
C GLN A 12 -5.37 -5.54 -14.79
N ARG A 13 -5.99 -6.13 -15.81
CA ARG A 13 -7.09 -5.52 -16.56
C ARG A 13 -8.28 -5.25 -15.65
N ASP A 14 -8.69 -6.23 -14.86
CA ASP A 14 -9.83 -6.10 -13.96
C ASP A 14 -9.61 -5.00 -12.91
N LEU A 15 -8.39 -4.92 -12.35
CA LEU A 15 -7.99 -3.84 -11.45
C LEU A 15 -7.93 -2.48 -12.17
N HIS A 16 -7.47 -2.43 -13.43
CA HIS A 16 -7.39 -1.20 -14.21
C HIS A 16 -8.78 -0.58 -14.43
N GLU A 17 -9.72 -1.42 -14.86
CA GLU A 17 -11.10 -1.02 -15.14
C GLU A 17 -11.85 -0.65 -13.86
N THR A 18 -11.77 -1.51 -12.84
CA THR A 18 -12.50 -1.32 -11.57
C THR A 18 -12.03 -0.08 -10.82
N LEU A 19 -10.74 0.23 -10.85
CA LEU A 19 -10.18 1.43 -10.21
C LEU A 19 -10.36 2.70 -11.06
N GLY A 20 -11.02 2.61 -12.22
CA GLY A 20 -11.36 3.74 -13.06
C GLY A 20 -10.16 4.39 -13.77
N TYR A 21 -9.05 3.67 -13.95
CA TYR A 21 -7.84 4.24 -14.56
C TYR A 21 -8.05 4.59 -16.04
N THR A 22 -8.85 3.82 -16.77
CA THR A 22 -9.28 4.16 -18.14
C THR A 22 -10.00 5.51 -18.18
N SER A 23 -10.98 5.71 -17.30
CA SER A 23 -11.78 6.94 -17.24
C SER A 23 -10.94 8.14 -16.78
N ALA A 24 -9.92 7.90 -15.96
CA ALA A 24 -8.94 8.91 -15.55
C ALA A 24 -7.87 9.19 -16.64
N GLY A 25 -7.90 8.49 -17.78
CA GLY A 25 -6.91 8.63 -18.84
C GLY A 25 -5.51 8.15 -18.46
N LEU A 26 -5.39 7.29 -17.43
CA LEU A 26 -4.12 6.80 -16.94
C LEU A 26 -3.72 5.52 -17.67
N THR A 27 -2.56 5.55 -18.33
CA THR A 27 -1.92 4.33 -18.81
C THR A 27 -1.25 3.57 -17.67
N SER A 28 -1.02 2.28 -17.86
CA SER A 28 -0.52 1.36 -16.83
C SER A 28 0.78 1.80 -16.17
N ASP A 29 1.69 2.35 -16.96
CA ASP A 29 3.00 2.87 -16.57
C ASP A 29 2.92 4.19 -15.78
N HIS A 30 1.86 4.98 -15.98
CA HIS A 30 1.66 6.24 -15.27
C HIS A 30 0.97 6.10 -13.91
N VAL A 31 0.23 5.01 -13.68
CA VAL A 31 -0.50 4.77 -12.42
C VAL A 31 0.39 4.95 -11.17
N PRO A 32 1.56 4.29 -11.01
CA PRO A 32 2.37 4.46 -9.80
C PRO A 32 2.77 5.92 -9.54
N ARG A 33 3.21 6.64 -10.59
CA ARG A 33 3.64 8.04 -10.48
C ARG A 33 2.47 8.98 -10.17
N ALA A 34 1.31 8.74 -10.76
CA ALA A 34 0.10 9.50 -10.47
C ALA A 34 -0.30 9.38 -8.99
N HIS A 35 -0.20 8.18 -8.40
CA HIS A 35 -0.44 7.98 -6.97
C HIS A 35 0.60 8.70 -6.10
N ALA A 36 1.89 8.60 -6.44
CA ALA A 36 2.96 9.31 -5.74
C ALA A 36 2.72 10.82 -5.71
N GLN A 37 2.42 11.41 -6.87
CA GLN A 37 2.12 12.83 -7.00
C GLN A 37 0.87 13.22 -6.22
N HIS A 38 -0.19 12.42 -6.29
CA HIS A 38 -1.43 12.67 -5.57
C HIS A 38 -1.21 12.66 -4.04
N THR A 39 -0.51 11.66 -3.51
CA THR A 39 -0.18 11.59 -2.07
C THR A 39 0.73 12.73 -1.64
N HIS A 40 1.65 13.19 -2.49
CA HIS A 40 2.43 14.40 -2.21
C HIS A 40 1.53 15.64 -2.07
N LEU A 41 0.61 15.84 -3.03
CA LEU A 41 -0.32 16.98 -3.00
C LEU A 41 -1.27 16.93 -1.79
N LEU A 42 -1.76 15.75 -1.41
CA LEU A 42 -2.61 15.57 -0.22
C LEU A 42 -1.90 15.99 1.08
N ARG A 43 -0.58 15.83 1.15
CA ARG A 43 0.23 16.18 2.33
C ARG A 43 0.82 17.58 2.25
N ALA A 44 0.52 18.35 1.22
CA ALA A 44 0.93 19.73 1.13
C ALA A 44 0.38 20.55 2.32
N PRO A 45 1.12 21.57 2.80
CA PRO A 45 0.67 22.39 3.93
C PRO A 45 -0.75 22.94 3.73
N SER A 46 -1.62 22.69 4.70
CA SER A 46 -3.00 23.19 4.70
C SER A 46 -3.48 23.43 6.13
N THR A 47 -4.73 23.85 6.29
CA THR A 47 -5.36 24.00 7.61
C THR A 47 -5.64 22.66 8.30
N SER A 48 -5.49 21.54 7.58
CA SER A 48 -5.66 20.18 8.09
C SER A 48 -4.37 19.38 7.92
N THR A 49 -4.12 18.45 8.84
CA THR A 49 -3.01 17.48 8.72
C THR A 49 -3.53 16.19 8.12
N ILE A 50 -3.02 15.82 6.93
CA ILE A 50 -3.27 14.52 6.32
C ILE A 50 -2.01 13.67 6.52
N ARG A 51 -2.18 12.50 7.14
CA ARG A 51 -1.13 11.48 7.24
C ARG A 51 -1.54 10.29 6.38
N VAL A 52 -0.61 9.80 5.56
CA VAL A 52 -0.79 8.60 4.75
C VAL A 52 0.33 7.65 5.14
N ALA A 53 -0.03 6.41 5.47
CA ALA A 53 0.92 5.35 5.80
C ALA A 53 0.49 4.09 5.06
N ASN A 54 1.37 3.59 4.20
CA ASN A 54 1.16 2.37 3.42
C ASN A 54 2.12 1.29 3.90
N ALA A 55 1.67 0.05 3.92
CA ALA A 55 2.52 -1.10 4.19
C ALA A 55 2.14 -2.27 3.29
N ALA A 56 3.12 -3.11 2.97
CA ALA A 56 2.92 -4.44 2.44
C ALA A 56 3.59 -5.44 3.38
N VAL A 57 2.81 -6.37 3.91
CA VAL A 57 3.32 -7.45 4.76
C VAL A 57 3.30 -8.74 3.96
N VAL A 58 4.47 -9.33 3.78
CA VAL A 58 4.69 -10.52 2.95
C VAL A 58 4.85 -11.73 3.85
N LYS A 59 4.33 -12.88 3.43
CA LYS A 59 4.53 -14.13 4.19
C LYS A 59 6.01 -14.49 4.24
N ASP A 60 6.48 -14.92 5.41
CA ASP A 60 7.84 -15.43 5.56
C ASP A 60 8.14 -16.56 4.56
N GLY A 61 9.36 -16.50 4.01
CA GLY A 61 9.83 -17.43 2.97
C GLY A 61 9.27 -17.18 1.57
N TYR A 62 8.37 -16.22 1.39
CA TYR A 62 7.89 -15.85 0.05
C TYR A 62 8.82 -14.82 -0.60
N SER A 63 9.42 -15.20 -1.73
CA SER A 63 10.29 -14.30 -2.50
C SER A 63 9.46 -13.38 -3.39
N VAL A 64 9.62 -12.07 -3.19
CA VAL A 64 9.01 -11.03 -4.03
C VAL A 64 10.07 -10.40 -4.91
N LEU A 65 9.72 -10.11 -6.16
CA LEU A 65 10.60 -9.41 -7.09
C LEU A 65 11.10 -8.10 -6.48
N SER A 66 12.42 -7.91 -6.46
CA SER A 66 13.04 -6.74 -5.85
C SER A 66 12.59 -5.45 -6.53
N GLU A 67 12.42 -5.45 -7.86
CA GLU A 67 11.95 -4.29 -8.62
C GLU A 67 10.54 -3.86 -8.20
N TYR A 68 9.69 -4.82 -7.85
CA TYR A 68 8.35 -4.51 -7.34
C TYR A 68 8.42 -3.88 -5.94
N LEU A 69 9.26 -4.41 -5.04
CA LEU A 69 9.45 -3.82 -3.71
C LEU A 69 10.02 -2.40 -3.78
N GLU A 70 10.97 -2.15 -4.67
CA GLU A 70 11.51 -0.79 -4.91
C GLU A 70 10.44 0.15 -5.47
N LEU A 71 9.60 -0.32 -6.39
CA LEU A 71 8.46 0.46 -6.89
C LEU A 71 7.48 0.81 -5.76
N LEU A 72 7.19 -0.13 -4.85
CA LEU A 72 6.32 0.12 -3.70
C LEU A 72 6.91 1.17 -2.75
N ARG A 73 8.20 1.06 -2.42
CA ARG A 73 8.90 2.05 -1.58
C ARG A 73 8.93 3.43 -2.24
N GLY A 74 9.27 3.50 -3.53
CA GLY A 74 9.49 4.75 -4.23
C GLY A 74 8.20 5.50 -4.60
N CYS A 75 7.16 4.81 -5.07
CA CYS A 75 5.93 5.46 -5.55
C CYS A 75 4.81 5.52 -4.50
N PHE A 76 4.86 4.66 -3.48
CA PHE A 76 3.79 4.58 -2.47
C PHE A 76 4.29 4.83 -1.05
N GLU A 77 5.60 5.07 -0.87
CA GLU A 77 6.24 5.21 0.44
C GLU A 77 5.86 4.06 1.37
N ALA A 78 5.72 2.86 0.78
CA ALA A 78 5.25 1.70 1.50
C ALA A 78 6.36 1.09 2.35
N GLU A 79 6.04 0.78 3.61
CA GLU A 79 6.89 -0.04 4.44
C GLU A 79 6.69 -1.52 4.09
N ILE A 80 7.79 -2.21 3.83
CA ILE A 80 7.78 -3.62 3.44
C ILE A 80 8.27 -4.45 4.62
N ASN A 81 7.41 -5.35 5.11
CA ASN A 81 7.71 -6.23 6.23
C ASN A 81 7.45 -7.69 5.83
N THR A 82 8.07 -8.63 6.53
CA THR A 82 7.72 -10.05 6.44
C THR A 82 7.18 -10.55 7.78
N ALA A 83 6.26 -11.52 7.74
CA ALA A 83 5.69 -12.14 8.92
C ALA A 83 5.13 -13.54 8.61
N ALA A 84 4.89 -14.35 9.63
CA ALA A 84 4.25 -15.66 9.47
C ALA A 84 2.80 -15.55 8.95
N LEU A 85 2.12 -14.44 9.25
CA LEU A 85 0.74 -14.12 8.86
C LEU A 85 -0.34 -15.09 9.38
N SER A 86 0.01 -16.05 10.22
CA SER A 86 -0.92 -17.04 10.79
C SER A 86 -0.93 -17.05 12.32
N ASP A 87 -0.22 -16.13 12.95
CA ASP A 87 -0.03 -16.11 14.40
C ASP A 87 -0.46 -14.77 15.03
N GLN A 88 -0.68 -14.84 16.35
CA GLN A 88 -1.06 -13.67 17.14
C GLN A 88 0.04 -12.61 17.15
N GLN A 89 1.30 -13.00 17.00
CA GLN A 89 2.43 -12.08 16.97
C GLN A 89 2.39 -11.18 15.73
N SER A 90 2.16 -11.75 14.54
CA SER A 90 1.97 -11.01 13.28
C SER A 90 0.77 -10.07 13.38
N LEU A 91 -0.34 -10.56 13.94
CA LEU A 91 -1.54 -9.76 14.16
C LEU A 91 -1.26 -8.53 15.06
N ASN A 92 -0.57 -8.75 16.18
CA ASN A 92 -0.20 -7.68 17.11
C ASN A 92 0.74 -6.67 16.44
N ALA A 93 1.77 -7.15 15.73
CA ALA A 93 2.73 -6.29 15.06
C ALA A 93 2.06 -5.37 14.01
N ILE A 94 1.11 -5.89 13.23
CA ILE A 94 0.35 -5.10 12.25
C ILE A 94 -0.51 -4.05 12.97
N ASN A 95 -1.24 -4.44 14.01
CA ASN A 95 -2.07 -3.50 14.78
C ASN A 95 -1.24 -2.42 15.47
N ASP A 96 -0.09 -2.76 16.06
CA ASP A 96 0.82 -1.81 16.70
C ASP A 96 1.41 -0.84 15.67
N TRP A 97 1.77 -1.32 14.48
CA TRP A 97 2.21 -0.47 13.38
C TRP A 97 1.13 0.53 12.99
N VAL A 98 -0.12 0.09 12.80
CA VAL A 98 -1.25 0.96 12.47
C VAL A 98 -1.51 1.98 13.58
N LYS A 99 -1.52 1.54 14.84
CA LYS A 99 -1.69 2.40 16.00
C LYS A 99 -0.63 3.49 16.05
N ASN A 100 0.64 3.14 15.83
CA ASN A 100 1.74 4.10 15.79
C ASN A 100 1.55 5.12 14.64
N LYS A 101 1.33 4.63 13.41
CA LYS A 101 1.17 5.50 12.21
C LYS A 101 -0.01 6.44 12.27
N THR A 102 -1.01 6.10 13.08
CA THR A 102 -2.22 6.89 13.28
C THR A 102 -2.24 7.68 14.58
N GLU A 103 -1.12 7.71 15.33
CA GLU A 103 -1.01 8.40 16.62
C GLU A 103 -2.08 7.94 17.63
N GLY A 104 -2.37 6.64 17.63
CA GLY A 104 -3.36 6.03 18.52
C GLY A 104 -4.81 6.15 18.06
N LYS A 105 -5.10 6.82 16.94
CA LYS A 105 -6.49 7.01 16.46
C LYS A 105 -7.13 5.71 15.97
N ILE A 106 -6.33 4.77 15.48
CA ILE A 106 -6.78 3.42 15.14
C ILE A 106 -6.04 2.43 16.04
N GLU A 107 -6.67 2.04 17.16
CA GLU A 107 -6.04 1.17 18.14
C GLU A 107 -5.94 -0.29 17.69
N LYS A 108 -6.92 -0.75 16.91
CA LYS A 108 -6.99 -2.12 16.40
C LYS A 108 -7.65 -2.14 15.04
N LEU A 109 -6.91 -2.56 14.02
CA LEU A 109 -7.39 -2.69 12.65
C LEU A 109 -7.90 -4.11 12.37
N LEU A 110 -7.13 -5.12 12.80
CA LEU A 110 -7.39 -6.54 12.54
C LEU A 110 -7.81 -7.26 13.82
N ASN A 111 -8.78 -8.16 13.72
CA ASN A 111 -9.39 -8.84 14.87
C ASN A 111 -8.91 -10.29 15.11
N GLY A 112 -8.30 -10.91 14.11
CA GLY A 112 -7.77 -12.27 14.16
C GLY A 112 -6.71 -12.45 13.06
N PRO A 113 -5.87 -13.50 13.17
CA PRO A 113 -5.00 -13.93 12.10
C PRO A 113 -5.79 -14.43 10.89
#